data_AF-A0A178WA46-F1
#
_entry.id   AF-A0A178WA46-F1
#
_cell.length_a   1.000
_cell.length_b   1.000
_cell.length_c   1.000
_cell.angle_alpha   90.00
_cell.angle_beta   90.00
_cell.angle_gamma   90.00
#
_symmetry.space_group_name_H-M   'P 1'
#
loop_
_entity.id
_entity.type
_entity.pdbx_description
1 polymer ?
#
loop_
_entity_poly.entity_id
_entity_poly.type
_entity_poly.pdbx_seq_one_letter_code
_entity_poly.pdbx_strand_id
1 'polypeptide(L)'
;MAQRVGGLKRLKLSSATPDFPIGFRCDGVRVHRRCSFSRNCASNRKPRLRIVAQKKWKLNDIDTNVVQERFSQWVSKSQKILSDVTSPLKKKSQSLKKIDLEDQQDFEDLEELLTVEQTVRSDTPKGFLSFDAIISIEQFSRMNGITGKKMQDIFETLVSPALSTDARYLVEYCCFRFLSRDSSEFHPCLKEPAFQRLIFITMLAWANPYCKERNARNDASGKPSFQGRFVGEEAFVRIAPAISGLADRATVHNLFKALATATDQKGISLEIWLAYIQELVKIHEGRKSHQTTDFPQLSMERLLCMAANRKGPVLKWENNVAWPGKLTLTDKSLYFEPVDIKGSKGVLRLDLAGDKSTVEKAKVGPLGFSLFDSAVSVSSGPGLATWVLEFVDLGGELRRDVWHAIISEVIALHTFLREFGPGEGDKSLYQVFGAKKGKEKAITSASNCIARLQALQYMRNLPDDPIKLVQFSFLQQVAYGDIVCQTLAVNFWGGPLLTKVADKRGDIARASRESYETFDNVSDLDGSVYLKRWMRSPSWGSTASMNFWKNSSLRQGLVLSKHLAVADLTLVERATETCRQKYKVVEKTQATIDAATIKGIPSNIDLFKVTLFLH
;
A
#
# COMPACT_ATOMS: atom_id res chain seq x y z
N MET A 1 -16.55 63.56 57.54
CA MET A 1 -16.89 62.76 58.73
C MET A 1 -16.53 61.30 58.40
N ALA A 2 -15.29 60.86 58.68
CA ALA A 2 -14.81 60.20 59.92
C ALA A 2 -15.52 58.85 60.17
N GLN A 3 -14.85 57.69 60.18
CA GLN A 3 -13.84 57.20 61.15
C GLN A 3 -12.83 56.21 60.49
N ARG A 4 -11.49 56.41 60.61
CA ARG A 4 -10.48 55.96 61.63
C ARG A 4 -10.01 54.48 61.46
N VAL A 5 -8.78 54.19 61.00
CA VAL A 5 -7.42 54.24 61.66
C VAL A 5 -7.21 53.03 62.59
N GLY A 6 -6.28 52.08 62.34
CA GLY A 6 -4.80 52.10 62.44
C GLY A 6 -4.38 50.81 63.20
N GLY A 7 -3.17 50.23 63.20
CA GLY A 7 -1.84 50.60 62.75
C GLY A 7 -0.84 49.49 63.19
N LEU A 8 0.36 49.55 62.61
CA LEU A 8 1.48 48.59 62.59
C LEU A 8 2.50 48.81 63.73
N LYS A 9 3.20 47.76 64.22
CA LYS A 9 4.59 47.76 64.82
C LYS A 9 5.15 46.32 64.69
N ARG A 10 6.28 45.93 64.08
CA ARG A 10 7.68 46.37 63.84
C ARG A 10 8.69 46.01 64.96
N LEU A 11 9.83 45.42 64.54
CA LEU A 11 11.23 45.33 65.08
C LEU A 11 11.73 43.85 65.00
N LYS A 12 12.96 43.46 64.59
CA LYS A 12 14.29 44.13 64.44
C LYS A 12 15.28 43.19 63.68
N LEU A 13 16.14 43.76 62.79
CA LEU A 13 17.63 43.63 62.65
C LEU A 13 18.31 42.22 62.69
N SER A 14 19.37 41.86 61.96
CA SER A 14 20.39 42.58 61.14
C SER A 14 21.29 41.59 60.34
N SER A 15 21.94 42.11 59.28
CA SER A 15 23.30 41.82 58.73
C SER A 15 23.64 40.40 58.21
N ALA A 16 24.29 40.15 57.07
CA ALA A 16 25.22 40.96 56.27
C ALA A 16 25.30 40.46 54.79
N THR A 17 25.44 41.42 53.86
CA THR A 17 26.04 41.36 52.51
C THR A 17 27.59 41.34 52.60
N PRO A 18 28.44 41.26 51.53
CA PRO A 18 28.23 41.56 50.09
C PRO A 18 28.86 40.49 49.14
N ASP A 19 28.70 40.48 47.81
CA ASP A 19 29.16 41.45 46.81
C ASP A 19 28.30 41.49 45.53
N PHE A 20 28.16 42.73 45.06
CA PHE A 20 27.54 43.25 43.83
C PHE A 20 28.68 43.52 42.78
N PRO A 21 28.50 44.25 41.64
CA PRO A 21 27.41 44.29 40.64
C PRO A 21 27.89 44.43 39.15
N ILE A 22 26.97 44.11 38.22
CA ILE A 22 26.41 44.91 37.10
C ILE A 22 27.28 45.86 36.24
N GLY A 23 27.09 45.76 34.91
CA GLY A 23 26.99 46.90 33.96
C GLY A 23 28.00 46.83 32.80
N PHE A 24 27.76 47.25 31.55
CA PHE A 24 26.68 48.00 30.90
C PHE A 24 26.79 47.85 29.36
N ARG A 25 25.77 48.36 28.66
CA ARG A 25 25.54 48.48 27.21
C ARG A 25 26.48 49.44 26.43
N CYS A 26 26.37 49.33 25.09
CA CYS A 26 26.56 50.34 24.02
C CYS A 26 28.03 50.69 23.67
N ASP A 27 28.46 50.98 22.44
CA ASP A 27 27.79 51.33 21.17
C ASP A 27 28.78 51.13 19.99
N GLY A 28 28.23 51.03 18.78
CA GLY A 28 28.77 51.64 17.54
C GLY A 28 30.08 51.13 16.92
N VAL A 29 30.03 50.77 15.63
CA VAL A 29 30.59 51.57 14.52
C VAL A 29 30.61 50.72 13.24
N ARG A 30 30.12 51.35 12.17
CA ARG A 30 30.00 50.84 10.80
C ARG A 30 31.25 51.22 10.01
N VAL A 31 31.95 50.27 9.37
CA VAL A 31 32.89 50.56 8.26
C VAL A 31 32.76 49.52 7.15
N HIS A 32 32.46 50.01 5.95
CA HIS A 32 32.52 49.32 4.66
C HIS A 32 33.92 49.43 4.06
N ARG A 33 34.43 48.35 3.43
CA ARG A 33 35.16 48.30 2.13
C ARG A 33 35.66 46.87 1.90
N ARG A 34 35.14 46.14 0.90
CA ARG A 34 35.56 46.04 -0.52
C ARG A 34 36.88 45.27 -0.74
N CYS A 35 36.75 44.15 -1.47
CA CYS A 35 37.64 43.53 -2.49
C CYS A 35 39.14 43.34 -2.11
N SER A 36 39.80 42.22 -2.38
CA SER A 36 40.00 41.60 -3.70
C SER A 36 40.76 40.26 -3.58
N PHE A 37 40.55 39.40 -4.58
CA PHE A 37 41.38 38.30 -5.11
C PHE A 37 42.82 38.07 -4.61
N SER A 38 43.18 36.80 -4.35
CA SER A 38 44.32 36.04 -4.92
C SER A 38 44.44 34.67 -4.20
N ARG A 39 44.14 33.53 -4.83
CA ARG A 39 45.00 32.62 -5.63
C ARG A 39 45.91 31.69 -4.78
N ASN A 40 45.58 30.39 -4.89
CA ASN A 40 46.39 29.17 -4.69
C ASN A 40 46.82 28.73 -3.29
N CYS A 41 46.27 27.58 -2.83
CA CYS A 41 47.07 26.37 -2.60
C CYS A 41 46.21 25.10 -2.46
N ALA A 42 46.78 23.99 -2.93
CA ALA A 42 46.15 22.70 -3.13
C ALA A 42 45.87 21.92 -1.82
N SER A 43 44.80 21.12 -1.78
CA SER A 43 44.90 19.76 -1.26
C SER A 43 43.79 18.85 -1.79
N ASN A 44 44.22 17.72 -2.34
CA ASN A 44 43.42 16.55 -2.64
C ASN A 44 42.65 16.08 -1.40
N ARG A 45 41.32 16.00 -1.46
CA ARG A 45 40.55 15.06 -0.64
C ARG A 45 39.50 14.34 -1.47
N LYS A 46 39.94 13.23 -2.06
CA LYS A 46 39.08 12.10 -2.45
C LYS A 46 38.29 11.63 -1.21
N PRO A 47 36.97 11.44 -1.26
CA PRO A 47 36.30 10.63 -0.25
C PRO A 47 36.78 9.18 -0.43
N ARG A 48 37.47 8.65 0.58
CA ARG A 48 37.91 7.25 0.61
C ARG A 48 36.66 6.35 0.69
N LEU A 49 36.25 5.82 -0.45
CA LEU A 49 35.42 4.62 -0.51
C LEU A 49 36.22 3.47 0.12
N ARG A 50 35.80 3.03 1.31
CA ARG A 50 36.27 1.78 1.90
C ARG A 50 35.61 0.64 1.12
N ILE A 51 36.31 0.14 0.11
CA ILE A 51 36.03 -1.15 -0.51
C ILE A 51 36.26 -2.20 0.56
N VAL A 52 35.18 -2.75 1.13
CA VAL A 52 35.26 -4.04 1.83
C VAL A 52 35.34 -5.08 0.72
N ALA A 53 36.56 -5.56 0.48
CA ALA A 53 36.81 -6.69 -0.40
C ALA A 53 35.91 -7.86 0.00
N GLN A 54 35.21 -8.43 -0.98
CA GLN A 54 34.53 -9.72 -0.83
C GLN A 54 35.52 -10.74 -0.28
N LYS A 55 35.34 -11.13 0.99
CA LYS A 55 36.06 -12.27 1.55
C LYS A 55 35.46 -13.53 0.94
N LYS A 56 36.20 -14.08 -0.04
CA LYS A 56 36.04 -15.46 -0.52
C LYS A 56 36.06 -16.40 0.69
N TRP A 57 35.06 -17.26 0.78
CA TRP A 57 34.87 -18.19 1.91
C TRP A 57 36.09 -19.11 2.00
N LYS A 58 36.75 -19.15 3.18
CA LYS A 58 37.73 -20.21 3.46
C LYS A 58 36.95 -21.42 3.97
N LEU A 59 36.81 -22.40 3.09
CA LEU A 59 35.94 -23.57 3.23
C LEU A 59 36.60 -24.74 3.98
N ASN A 60 37.68 -24.51 4.74
CA ASN A 60 38.51 -25.61 5.23
C ASN A 60 38.17 -26.14 6.62
N ASP A 61 37.24 -25.53 7.38
CA ASP A 61 36.99 -25.93 8.77
C ASP A 61 35.51 -26.25 9.09
N ILE A 62 34.66 -26.46 8.08
CA ILE A 62 33.26 -26.84 8.31
C ILE A 62 33.04 -28.24 7.79
N ASP A 63 32.94 -29.19 8.73
CA ASP A 63 32.60 -30.57 8.44
C ASP A 63 31.16 -30.65 7.88
N THR A 64 31.08 -30.87 6.56
CA THR A 64 29.85 -31.05 5.80
C THR A 64 29.00 -32.20 6.34
N ASN A 65 29.62 -33.22 6.94
CA ASN A 65 28.90 -34.36 7.52
C ASN A 65 28.16 -33.95 8.79
N VAL A 66 28.74 -33.07 9.62
CA VAL A 66 28.10 -32.56 10.85
C VAL A 66 26.89 -31.66 10.53
N VAL A 67 26.97 -30.88 9.44
CA VAL A 67 25.84 -30.05 8.97
C VAL A 67 24.72 -30.93 8.42
N GLN A 68 25.07 -31.95 7.64
CA GLN A 68 24.11 -32.89 7.05
C GLN A 68 23.44 -33.78 8.10
N GLU A 69 24.18 -34.24 9.11
CA GLU A 69 23.68 -35.05 10.22
C GLU A 69 22.74 -34.24 11.12
N ARG A 70 23.04 -32.96 11.37
CA ARG A 70 22.14 -32.06 12.13
C ARG A 70 20.93 -31.60 11.33
N PHE A 71 21.06 -31.41 10.02
CA PHE A 71 19.91 -31.21 9.13
C PHE A 71 18.99 -32.42 9.18
N SER A 72 19.55 -33.64 9.14
CA SER A 72 18.80 -34.89 9.27
C SER A 72 18.16 -35.05 10.67
N GLN A 73 18.83 -34.61 11.74
CA GLN A 73 18.26 -34.56 13.10
C GLN A 73 17.15 -33.51 13.25
N TRP A 74 17.22 -32.41 12.51
CA TRP A 74 16.18 -31.39 12.51
C TRP A 74 14.97 -31.82 11.68
N VAL A 75 15.20 -32.39 10.50
CA VAL A 75 14.15 -33.01 9.66
C VAL A 75 13.45 -34.13 10.44
N SER A 76 14.19 -34.97 11.18
CA SER A 76 13.58 -36.01 12.00
C SER A 76 12.79 -35.48 13.20
N LYS A 77 13.23 -34.40 13.85
CA LYS A 77 12.43 -33.71 14.89
C LYS A 77 11.16 -33.07 14.32
N SER A 78 11.23 -32.55 13.10
CA SER A 78 10.10 -31.97 12.37
C SER A 78 9.11 -33.06 11.93
N GLN A 79 9.63 -34.22 11.48
CA GLN A 79 8.85 -35.40 11.16
C GLN A 79 8.18 -36.03 12.39
N LYS A 80 8.82 -35.99 13.56
CA LYS A 80 8.23 -36.46 14.83
C LYS A 80 7.02 -35.62 15.27
N ILE A 81 7.01 -34.34 14.92
CA ILE A 81 5.84 -33.45 15.12
C ILE A 81 4.75 -33.76 14.08
N LEU A 82 5.13 -34.16 12.85
CA LEU A 82 4.20 -34.60 11.81
C LEU A 82 3.58 -35.98 12.09
N SER A 83 4.29 -36.89 12.76
CA SER A 83 3.74 -38.21 13.14
C SER A 83 2.67 -38.11 14.22
N ASP A 84 2.76 -37.12 15.12
CA ASP A 84 1.72 -36.84 16.12
C ASP A 84 0.47 -36.16 15.50
N VAL A 85 0.60 -35.60 14.29
CA VAL A 85 -0.48 -34.97 13.51
C VAL A 85 -1.09 -35.95 12.48
N THR A 86 -0.52 -37.14 12.30
CA THR A 86 -0.98 -38.16 11.35
C THR A 86 -1.54 -39.40 12.05
N SER A 87 -2.50 -39.20 12.96
CA SER A 87 -3.50 -40.23 13.26
C SER A 87 -4.77 -39.95 12.42
N PRO A 88 -5.45 -40.98 11.89
CA PRO A 88 -6.38 -40.79 10.78
C PRO A 88 -7.70 -40.18 11.25
N LEU A 89 -7.86 -38.87 11.08
CA LEU A 89 -9.15 -38.21 11.28
C LEU A 89 -10.05 -38.50 10.06
N LYS A 90 -10.91 -39.50 10.22
CA LYS A 90 -12.03 -39.81 9.32
C LYS A 90 -12.78 -38.52 8.95
N LYS A 91 -13.09 -38.40 7.65
CA LYS A 91 -14.06 -37.45 7.07
C LYS A 91 -15.27 -37.26 8.00
N LYS A 92 -15.44 -36.04 8.52
CA LYS A 92 -16.74 -35.44 8.81
C LYS A 92 -16.69 -33.95 8.45
N SER A 93 -17.40 -33.61 7.39
CA SER A 93 -17.89 -32.26 7.13
C SER A 93 -18.81 -31.87 8.29
N GLN A 94 -18.41 -30.91 9.14
CA GLN A 94 -19.32 -30.20 10.06
C GLN A 94 -18.64 -29.01 10.77
N SER A 95 -19.26 -27.84 10.50
CA SER A 95 -19.33 -26.60 11.29
C SER A 95 -18.03 -25.89 11.72
N LEU A 96 -17.79 -24.73 11.09
CA LEU A 96 -17.30 -23.54 11.79
C LEU A 96 -17.94 -23.49 13.18
N LYS A 97 -17.11 -23.54 14.24
CA LYS A 97 -17.58 -23.29 15.60
C LYS A 97 -18.14 -21.87 15.64
N LYS A 98 -19.46 -21.79 15.81
CA LYS A 98 -20.23 -20.59 16.09
C LYS A 98 -19.60 -19.84 17.26
N ILE A 99 -19.13 -18.63 17.00
CA ILE A 99 -18.62 -17.71 18.01
C ILE A 99 -19.85 -17.05 18.65
N ASP A 100 -20.54 -17.74 19.56
CA ASP A 100 -21.75 -17.22 20.22
C ASP A 100 -21.44 -16.11 21.28
N LEU A 101 -20.18 -15.64 21.39
CA LEU A 101 -19.77 -14.56 22.29
C LEU A 101 -19.50 -13.22 21.57
N GLU A 102 -19.41 -13.20 20.24
CA GLU A 102 -19.25 -11.96 19.45
C GLU A 102 -20.61 -11.28 19.17
N ASP A 103 -21.69 -12.06 19.07
CA ASP A 103 -23.05 -11.59 18.75
C ASP A 103 -23.63 -10.56 19.74
N GLN A 104 -23.18 -10.53 21.01
CA GLN A 104 -23.65 -9.55 22.01
C GLN A 104 -22.94 -8.20 21.89
N GLN A 105 -21.61 -8.19 21.72
CA GLN A 105 -20.83 -6.96 21.54
C GLN A 105 -21.10 -6.32 20.16
N ASP A 106 -21.26 -7.15 19.12
CA ASP A 106 -21.66 -6.70 17.78
C ASP A 106 -23.04 -6.02 17.78
N PHE A 107 -23.94 -6.47 18.66
CA PHE A 107 -25.27 -5.91 18.80
C PHE A 107 -25.26 -4.57 19.55
N GLU A 108 -24.48 -4.44 20.63
CA GLU A 108 -24.35 -3.18 21.39
C GLU A 108 -23.69 -2.06 20.55
N ASP A 109 -22.59 -2.36 19.85
CA ASP A 109 -21.90 -1.41 18.95
C ASP A 109 -22.82 -0.99 17.78
N LEU A 110 -23.65 -1.92 17.29
CA LEU A 110 -24.63 -1.64 16.26
C LEU A 110 -25.79 -0.82 16.81
N GLU A 111 -26.31 -1.12 18.00
CA GLU A 111 -27.37 -0.36 18.67
C GLU A 111 -26.95 1.10 18.91
N GLU A 112 -25.68 1.36 19.24
CA GLU A 112 -25.12 2.73 19.29
C GLU A 112 -25.16 3.42 17.91
N LEU A 113 -24.84 2.70 16.82
CA LEU A 113 -24.97 3.22 15.45
C LEU A 113 -26.43 3.42 15.00
N LEU A 114 -27.39 2.72 15.64
CA LEU A 114 -28.82 2.72 15.32
C LEU A 114 -29.64 3.73 16.15
N THR A 115 -29.18 4.14 17.34
CA THR A 115 -29.81 5.15 18.24
C THR A 115 -29.70 6.59 17.73
N VAL A 116 -29.30 6.73 16.47
CA VAL A 116 -29.08 7.97 15.74
C VAL A 116 -30.37 8.77 15.58
N GLU A 117 -30.40 9.97 16.16
CA GLU A 117 -31.40 10.97 15.79
C GLU A 117 -31.28 11.25 14.29
N GLN A 118 -32.35 10.92 13.55
CA GLN A 118 -32.40 11.14 12.12
C GLN A 118 -32.75 12.61 11.84
N THR A 119 -31.82 13.32 11.21
CA THR A 119 -31.99 14.71 10.76
C THR A 119 -32.10 14.83 9.25
N VAL A 120 -31.47 13.91 8.50
CA VAL A 120 -31.45 13.86 7.04
C VAL A 120 -32.85 13.69 6.47
N ARG A 121 -33.13 14.38 5.37
CA ARG A 121 -34.40 14.20 4.66
C ARG A 121 -34.36 12.84 3.97
N SER A 122 -35.16 11.89 4.47
CA SER A 122 -35.24 10.55 3.87
C SER A 122 -36.03 10.53 2.57
N ASP A 123 -36.91 11.51 2.34
CA ASP A 123 -37.64 11.64 1.07
C ASP A 123 -36.76 12.36 0.05
N THR A 124 -36.45 11.67 -1.05
CA THR A 124 -35.67 12.22 -2.17
C THR A 124 -36.46 12.04 -3.47
N PRO A 125 -36.17 12.83 -4.53
CA PRO A 125 -36.88 12.71 -5.80
C PRO A 125 -36.89 11.32 -6.44
N LYS A 126 -35.89 10.47 -6.16
CA LYS A 126 -35.79 9.09 -6.67
C LYS A 126 -36.39 8.03 -5.74
N GLY A 127 -36.77 8.39 -4.52
CA GLY A 127 -37.35 7.48 -3.53
C GLY A 127 -36.88 7.73 -2.10
N PHE A 128 -37.41 6.92 -1.17
CA PHE A 128 -36.99 6.98 0.22
C PHE A 128 -35.61 6.36 0.42
N LEU A 129 -34.74 7.05 1.16
CA LEU A 129 -33.42 6.54 1.53
C LEU A 129 -33.52 5.21 2.28
N SER A 130 -32.62 4.28 1.95
CA SER A 130 -32.47 3.04 2.69
C SER A 130 -31.96 3.31 4.11
N PHE A 131 -32.22 2.37 5.00
CA PHE A 131 -31.76 2.45 6.38
C PHE A 131 -30.23 2.58 6.47
N ASP A 132 -29.49 1.81 5.66
CA ASP A 132 -28.04 1.89 5.60
C ASP A 132 -27.55 3.27 5.10
N ALA A 133 -28.26 3.86 4.14
CA ALA A 133 -27.94 5.20 3.63
C ALA A 133 -28.14 6.27 4.69
N ILE A 134 -29.24 6.19 5.45
CA ILE A 134 -29.50 7.11 6.57
C ILE A 134 -28.39 7.01 7.61
N ILE A 135 -28.05 5.79 8.06
CA ILE A 135 -26.96 5.58 9.03
C ILE A 135 -25.64 6.14 8.50
N SER A 136 -25.27 5.80 7.26
CA SER A 136 -24.01 6.24 6.65
C SER A 136 -23.94 7.78 6.59
N ILE A 137 -25.00 8.44 6.10
CA ILE A 137 -25.04 9.89 5.98
C ILE A 137 -24.96 10.55 7.36
N GLU A 138 -25.76 10.10 8.32
CA GLU A 138 -25.80 10.69 9.66
C GLU A 138 -24.48 10.52 10.41
N GLN A 139 -23.92 9.32 10.41
CA GLN A 139 -22.68 9.04 11.14
C GLN A 139 -21.51 9.81 10.56
N PHE A 140 -21.33 9.81 9.23
CA PHE A 140 -20.27 10.62 8.63
C PHE A 140 -20.51 12.12 8.78
N SER A 141 -21.77 12.57 8.87
CA SER A 141 -22.08 13.97 9.16
C SER A 141 -21.64 14.35 10.57
N ARG A 142 -21.96 13.53 11.58
CA ARG A 142 -21.53 13.73 12.97
C ARG A 142 -20.01 13.70 13.12
N MET A 143 -19.34 12.76 12.46
CA MET A 143 -17.88 12.72 12.42
C MET A 143 -17.27 13.96 11.75
N ASN A 144 -18.02 14.64 10.88
CA ASN A 144 -17.66 15.94 10.33
C ASN A 144 -18.09 17.15 11.20
N GLY A 145 -18.75 16.92 12.33
CA GLY A 145 -19.22 17.94 13.26
C GLY A 145 -20.49 18.67 12.82
N ILE A 146 -21.31 18.07 11.95
CA ILE A 146 -22.58 18.64 11.46
C ILE A 146 -23.70 17.60 11.44
N THR A 147 -24.94 18.06 11.27
CA THR A 147 -26.11 17.17 11.12
C THR A 147 -26.22 16.63 9.69
N GLY A 148 -26.86 15.46 9.51
CA GLY A 148 -27.16 14.89 8.19
C GLY A 148 -27.91 15.86 7.28
N LYS A 149 -28.90 16.59 7.82
CA LYS A 149 -29.61 17.64 7.06
C LYS A 149 -28.68 18.72 6.51
N LYS A 150 -27.79 19.25 7.35
CA LYS A 150 -26.84 20.31 6.94
C LYS A 150 -25.84 19.77 5.91
N MET A 151 -25.42 18.51 6.05
CA MET A 151 -24.55 17.86 5.06
C MET A 151 -25.23 17.73 3.70
N GLN A 152 -26.49 17.30 3.69
CA GLN A 152 -27.32 17.21 2.49
C GLN A 152 -27.51 18.58 1.82
N ASP A 153 -27.88 19.61 2.58
CA ASP A 153 -28.07 20.97 2.04
C ASP A 153 -26.76 21.52 1.41
N ILE A 154 -25.59 21.25 2.05
CA ILE A 154 -24.28 21.62 1.49
C ILE A 154 -24.02 20.87 0.18
N PHE A 155 -24.27 19.57 0.15
CA PHE A 155 -24.06 18.74 -1.05
C PHE A 155 -24.90 19.25 -2.22
N GLU A 156 -26.20 19.48 -1.99
CA GLU A 156 -27.15 19.99 -2.99
C GLU A 156 -26.74 21.37 -3.53
N THR A 157 -26.03 22.18 -2.74
CA THR A 157 -25.50 23.48 -3.16
C THR A 157 -24.22 23.35 -4.01
N LEU A 158 -23.41 22.31 -3.79
CA LEU A 158 -22.10 22.15 -4.43
C LEU A 158 -22.15 21.43 -5.78
N VAL A 159 -23.17 20.62 -6.05
CA VAL A 159 -23.27 19.79 -7.26
C VAL A 159 -24.45 20.20 -8.14
N SER A 160 -24.42 19.80 -9.42
CA SER A 160 -25.53 20.08 -10.33
C SER A 160 -26.80 19.34 -9.88
N PRO A 161 -28.00 19.87 -10.19
CA PRO A 161 -29.26 19.21 -9.83
C PRO A 161 -29.38 17.75 -10.29
N ALA A 162 -28.79 17.42 -11.46
CA ALA A 162 -28.77 16.05 -11.95
C ALA A 162 -28.03 15.09 -11.01
N LEU A 163 -26.89 15.52 -10.45
CA LEU A 163 -26.10 14.73 -9.51
C LEU A 163 -26.70 14.73 -8.11
N SER A 164 -27.30 15.84 -7.66
CA SER A 164 -27.87 15.91 -6.32
C SER A 164 -29.08 14.99 -6.13
N THR A 165 -29.77 14.61 -7.22
CA THR A 165 -30.90 13.66 -7.16
C THR A 165 -30.49 12.22 -6.81
N ASP A 166 -29.23 11.85 -7.00
CA ASP A 166 -28.76 10.49 -6.74
C ASP A 166 -28.15 10.36 -5.34
N ALA A 167 -28.85 9.64 -4.46
CA ALA A 167 -28.46 9.43 -3.07
C ALA A 167 -27.14 8.65 -2.95
N ARG A 168 -26.75 7.89 -3.97
CA ARG A 168 -25.42 7.25 -4.02
C ARG A 168 -24.30 8.28 -3.90
N TYR A 169 -24.44 9.41 -4.59
CA TYR A 169 -23.44 10.48 -4.57
C TYR A 169 -23.46 11.26 -3.25
N LEU A 170 -24.61 11.35 -2.58
CA LEU A 170 -24.69 11.91 -1.23
C LEU A 170 -23.96 11.01 -0.21
N VAL A 171 -24.21 9.70 -0.22
CA VAL A 171 -23.50 8.72 0.64
C VAL A 171 -21.99 8.81 0.40
N GLU A 172 -21.58 8.82 -0.87
CA GLU A 172 -20.19 8.97 -1.29
C GLU A 172 -19.57 10.28 -0.81
N TYR A 173 -20.27 11.41 -0.99
CA TYR A 173 -19.82 12.72 -0.53
C TYR A 173 -19.61 12.77 0.98
N CYS A 174 -20.55 12.25 1.77
CA CYS A 174 -20.45 12.21 3.23
C CYS A 174 -19.19 11.45 3.68
N CYS A 175 -18.99 10.25 3.13
CA CYS A 175 -17.83 9.41 3.41
C CYS A 175 -16.52 10.09 2.97
N PHE A 176 -16.45 10.55 1.72
CA PHE A 176 -15.21 11.09 1.15
C PHE A 176 -14.84 12.44 1.78
N ARG A 177 -15.82 13.25 2.16
CA ARG A 177 -15.56 14.49 2.89
C ARG A 177 -14.90 14.21 4.23
N PHE A 178 -15.36 13.20 4.97
CA PHE A 178 -14.69 12.76 6.20
C PHE A 178 -13.25 12.32 5.92
N LEU A 179 -13.07 11.38 4.99
CA LEU A 179 -11.76 10.78 4.66
C LEU A 179 -10.76 11.81 4.12
N SER A 180 -11.22 12.86 3.43
CA SER A 180 -10.36 13.90 2.86
C SER A 180 -9.58 14.71 3.90
N ARG A 181 -9.98 14.66 5.18
CA ARG A 181 -9.37 15.43 6.28
C ARG A 181 -8.11 14.78 6.83
N ASP A 182 -7.92 13.49 6.59
CA ASP A 182 -6.77 12.74 7.05
C ASP A 182 -5.80 12.46 5.90
N SER A 183 -4.52 12.67 6.16
CA SER A 183 -3.44 12.39 5.21
C SER A 183 -2.49 11.32 5.74
N SER A 184 -2.95 10.49 6.68
CA SER A 184 -2.14 9.44 7.28
C SER A 184 -1.90 8.32 6.28
N GLU A 185 -0.77 7.64 6.42
CA GLU A 185 -0.39 6.49 5.58
C GLU A 185 -1.35 5.29 5.71
N PHE A 186 -1.92 5.17 6.90
CA PHE A 186 -2.92 4.17 7.30
C PHE A 186 -3.95 4.89 8.17
N HIS A 187 -5.21 4.87 7.77
CA HIS A 187 -6.25 5.68 8.41
C HIS A 187 -6.46 5.24 9.88
N PRO A 188 -6.37 6.15 10.87
CA PRO A 188 -6.38 5.77 12.28
C PRO A 188 -7.68 5.11 12.74
N CYS A 189 -8.84 5.54 12.22
CA CYS A 189 -10.14 4.96 12.58
C CYS A 189 -10.31 3.50 12.13
N LEU A 190 -9.42 2.94 11.28
CA LEU A 190 -9.47 1.50 10.97
C LEU A 190 -9.25 0.62 12.20
N LYS A 191 -8.76 1.17 13.32
CA LYS A 191 -8.66 0.46 14.60
C LYS A 191 -9.98 0.36 15.36
N GLU A 192 -10.96 1.20 15.02
CA GLU A 192 -12.22 1.30 15.73
C GLU A 192 -13.25 0.35 15.09
N PRO A 193 -13.77 -0.67 15.82
CA PRO A 193 -14.73 -1.62 15.26
C PRO A 193 -15.99 -0.95 14.70
N ALA A 194 -16.50 0.10 15.37
CA ALA A 194 -17.64 0.88 14.89
C ALA A 194 -17.38 1.50 13.50
N PHE A 195 -16.19 2.05 13.27
CA PHE A 195 -15.81 2.60 11.96
C PHE A 195 -15.71 1.50 10.90
N GLN A 196 -15.14 0.34 11.24
CA GLN A 196 -15.06 -0.81 10.33
C GLN A 196 -16.47 -1.24 9.86
N ARG A 197 -17.43 -1.34 10.77
CA ARG A 197 -18.83 -1.66 10.45
C ARG A 197 -19.50 -0.54 9.65
N LEU A 198 -19.25 0.73 9.99
CA LEU A 198 -19.77 1.87 9.24
C LEU A 198 -19.32 1.86 7.77
N ILE A 199 -18.07 1.51 7.47
CA ILE A 199 -17.60 1.38 6.09
C ILE A 199 -18.33 0.25 5.36
N PHE A 200 -18.55 -0.89 6.02
CA PHE A 200 -19.34 -1.99 5.45
C PHE A 200 -20.78 -1.57 5.13
N ILE A 201 -21.46 -0.92 6.08
CA ILE A 201 -22.81 -0.34 5.89
C ILE A 201 -22.79 0.67 4.74
N THR A 202 -21.76 1.50 4.64
CA THR A 202 -21.61 2.51 3.59
C THR A 202 -21.47 1.88 2.20
N MET A 203 -20.74 0.77 2.07
CA MET A 203 -20.67 0.03 0.82
C MET A 203 -22.04 -0.56 0.43
N LEU A 204 -22.80 -1.07 1.39
CA LEU A 204 -24.18 -1.55 1.16
C LEU A 204 -25.12 -0.41 0.77
N ALA A 205 -25.03 0.72 1.45
CA ALA A 205 -25.77 1.94 1.17
C ALA A 205 -25.45 2.50 -0.23
N TRP A 206 -24.17 2.53 -0.61
CA TRP A 206 -23.76 2.99 -1.94
C TRP A 206 -24.31 2.08 -3.03
N ALA A 207 -24.32 0.75 -2.81
CA ALA A 207 -24.89 -0.21 -3.74
C ALA A 207 -26.41 -0.02 -3.89
N ASN A 208 -27.14 0.09 -2.78
CA ASN A 208 -28.59 0.21 -2.72
C ASN A 208 -29.02 1.39 -1.80
N PRO A 209 -28.98 2.64 -2.30
CA PRO A 209 -29.23 3.82 -1.46
C PRO A 209 -30.72 4.07 -1.16
N TYR A 210 -31.62 3.33 -1.81
CA TYR A 210 -33.08 3.51 -1.68
C TYR A 210 -33.77 2.25 -1.14
N CYS A 211 -34.85 2.44 -0.39
CA CYS A 211 -35.74 1.36 0.04
C CYS A 211 -36.47 0.72 -1.14
N LYS A 212 -36.56 -0.62 -1.15
CA LYS A 212 -37.28 -1.36 -2.20
C LYS A 212 -38.81 -1.34 -2.04
N GLU A 213 -39.34 -1.00 -0.86
CA GLU A 213 -40.79 -0.95 -0.58
C GLU A 213 -41.17 0.19 0.37
N ARG A 214 -42.35 0.79 0.13
CA ARG A 214 -42.89 1.95 0.88
C ARG A 214 -43.40 1.60 2.30
N ASN A 215 -43.33 0.33 2.72
CA ASN A 215 -44.01 -0.20 3.91
C ASN A 215 -43.09 -0.72 5.05
N ALA A 216 -41.77 -0.60 4.95
CA ALA A 216 -40.84 -1.12 5.97
C ALA A 216 -40.70 -0.24 7.24
N ARG A 217 -41.62 0.69 7.51
CA ARG A 217 -41.63 1.45 8.78
C ARG A 217 -42.26 0.68 9.95
N ASN A 218 -42.93 -0.45 9.69
CA ASN A 218 -43.72 -1.16 10.71
C ASN A 218 -43.05 -2.40 11.32
N ASP A 219 -41.91 -2.86 10.81
CA ASP A 219 -41.15 -3.99 11.39
C ASP A 219 -39.94 -3.52 12.21
N ALA A 220 -40.14 -2.50 13.06
CA ALA A 220 -39.13 -2.03 14.01
C ALA A 220 -38.74 -3.09 15.09
N SER A 221 -39.38 -4.26 15.09
CA SER A 221 -39.04 -5.39 15.96
C SER A 221 -38.06 -6.40 15.34
N GLY A 222 -37.78 -6.29 14.03
CA GLY A 222 -36.79 -7.14 13.36
C GLY A 222 -35.39 -6.58 13.59
N LYS A 223 -34.58 -7.22 14.44
CA LYS A 223 -33.16 -6.87 14.60
C LYS A 223 -32.51 -6.78 13.22
N PRO A 224 -31.90 -5.65 12.82
CA PRO A 224 -31.24 -5.55 11.53
C PRO A 224 -30.06 -6.54 11.51
N SER A 225 -30.24 -7.66 10.81
CA SER A 225 -29.20 -8.68 10.69
C SER A 225 -28.36 -8.44 9.45
N PHE A 226 -27.04 -8.47 9.61
CA PHE A 226 -26.11 -8.50 8.49
C PHE A 226 -25.96 -9.90 7.88
N GLN A 227 -26.61 -10.91 8.47
CA GLN A 227 -26.55 -12.28 7.98
C GLN A 227 -27.12 -12.35 6.55
N GLY A 228 -26.32 -12.90 5.63
CA GLY A 228 -26.70 -13.02 4.22
C GLY A 228 -26.62 -11.73 3.40
N ARG A 229 -26.12 -10.62 3.96
CA ARG A 229 -25.84 -9.39 3.22
C ARG A 229 -24.40 -9.38 2.75
N PHE A 230 -24.19 -9.08 1.47
CA PHE A 230 -22.88 -9.09 0.84
C PHE A 230 -22.59 -7.77 0.15
N VAL A 231 -21.36 -7.28 0.30
CA VAL A 231 -20.84 -6.16 -0.47
C VAL A 231 -20.38 -6.67 -1.84
N GLY A 232 -20.92 -6.08 -2.90
CA GLY A 232 -20.55 -6.37 -4.29
C GLY A 232 -19.28 -5.64 -4.74
N GLU A 233 -18.73 -6.07 -5.89
CA GLU A 233 -17.46 -5.57 -6.43
C GLU A 233 -17.47 -4.06 -6.63
N GLU A 234 -18.50 -3.51 -7.27
CA GLU A 234 -18.58 -2.09 -7.62
C GLU A 234 -18.53 -1.17 -6.39
N ALA A 235 -19.26 -1.51 -5.33
CA ALA A 235 -19.25 -0.73 -4.09
C ALA A 235 -17.90 -0.82 -3.36
N PHE A 236 -17.31 -2.02 -3.33
CA PHE A 236 -16.00 -2.23 -2.72
C PHE A 236 -14.90 -1.47 -3.46
N VAL A 237 -14.86 -1.60 -4.79
CA VAL A 237 -13.90 -0.90 -5.67
C VAL A 237 -14.00 0.59 -5.52
N ARG A 238 -15.21 1.11 -5.29
CA ARG A 238 -15.44 2.54 -5.15
C ARG A 238 -15.03 3.09 -3.79
N ILE A 239 -15.44 2.44 -2.71
CA ILE A 239 -15.30 2.98 -1.34
C ILE A 239 -13.99 2.54 -0.68
N ALA A 240 -13.55 1.30 -0.83
CA ALA A 240 -12.38 0.79 -0.10
C ALA A 240 -11.07 1.56 -0.43
N PRO A 241 -10.74 1.88 -1.69
CA PRO A 241 -9.52 2.63 -2.02
C PRO A 241 -9.55 4.11 -1.62
N ALA A 242 -10.69 4.63 -1.16
CA ALA A 242 -10.79 5.96 -0.59
C ALA A 242 -10.13 6.03 0.81
N ILE A 243 -9.97 4.89 1.48
CA ILE A 243 -9.42 4.80 2.83
C ILE A 243 -7.94 4.45 2.75
N SER A 244 -7.08 5.36 3.23
CA SER A 244 -5.63 5.19 3.21
C SER A 244 -5.18 3.88 3.85
N GLY A 245 -4.43 3.09 3.07
CA GLY A 245 -3.85 1.80 3.50
C GLY A 245 -4.78 0.59 3.39
N LEU A 246 -6.09 0.78 3.19
CA LEU A 246 -7.05 -0.31 3.12
C LEU A 246 -7.02 -1.05 1.79
N ALA A 247 -6.96 -0.34 0.67
CA ALA A 247 -6.90 -0.88 -0.69
C ALA A 247 -6.24 0.09 -1.66
N ASP A 248 -5.57 -0.43 -2.69
CA ASP A 248 -5.02 0.38 -3.78
C ASP A 248 -5.91 0.30 -5.01
N ARG A 249 -6.10 1.44 -5.69
CA ARG A 249 -6.95 1.54 -6.90
C ARG A 249 -6.54 0.52 -7.96
N ALA A 250 -5.24 0.35 -8.18
CA ALA A 250 -4.71 -0.54 -9.21
C ALA A 250 -5.00 -2.04 -8.96
N THR A 251 -5.07 -2.47 -7.70
CA THR A 251 -5.21 -3.90 -7.33
C THR A 251 -6.52 -4.23 -6.61
N VAL A 252 -7.42 -3.27 -6.42
CA VAL A 252 -8.66 -3.43 -5.64
C VAL A 252 -9.58 -4.53 -6.18
N HIS A 253 -9.67 -4.71 -7.50
CA HIS A 253 -10.46 -5.79 -8.08
C HIS A 253 -9.91 -7.18 -7.73
N ASN A 254 -8.58 -7.33 -7.72
CA ASN A 254 -7.92 -8.57 -7.32
C ASN A 254 -8.10 -8.83 -5.83
N LEU A 255 -8.04 -7.78 -5.00
CA LEU A 255 -8.33 -7.86 -3.57
C LEU A 255 -9.79 -8.28 -3.32
N PHE A 256 -10.76 -7.68 -4.03
CA PHE A 256 -12.17 -8.08 -3.94
C PHE A 256 -12.34 -9.57 -4.27
N LYS A 257 -11.76 -10.03 -5.39
CA LYS A 257 -11.84 -11.43 -5.81
C LYS A 257 -11.27 -12.37 -4.73
N ALA A 258 -10.12 -12.02 -4.15
CA ALA A 258 -9.50 -12.81 -3.08
C ALA A 258 -10.41 -12.91 -1.83
N LEU A 259 -11.01 -11.80 -1.40
CA LEU A 259 -11.92 -11.77 -0.24
C LEU A 259 -13.25 -12.48 -0.52
N ALA A 260 -13.83 -12.30 -1.71
CA ALA A 260 -15.10 -12.92 -2.10
C ALA A 260 -15.00 -14.42 -2.39
N THR A 261 -13.79 -14.97 -2.54
CA THR A 261 -13.61 -16.42 -2.76
C THR A 261 -14.06 -17.24 -1.53
N ALA A 262 -13.96 -16.67 -0.33
CA ALA A 262 -14.41 -17.32 0.91
C ALA A 262 -15.94 -17.52 1.02
N THR A 263 -16.72 -16.86 0.16
CA THR A 263 -18.20 -16.85 0.20
C THR A 263 -18.83 -17.39 -1.08
N ASP A 264 -18.14 -18.29 -1.79
CA ASP A 264 -18.55 -18.83 -3.09
C ASP A 264 -18.86 -17.72 -4.12
N GLN A 265 -18.08 -16.62 -4.08
CA GLN A 265 -18.21 -15.46 -4.98
C GLN A 265 -19.53 -14.68 -4.86
N LYS A 266 -20.29 -14.83 -3.77
CA LYS A 266 -21.50 -14.03 -3.51
C LYS A 266 -21.21 -12.57 -3.18
N GLY A 267 -19.98 -12.27 -2.75
CA GLY A 267 -19.51 -10.94 -2.33
C GLY A 267 -18.88 -10.99 -0.94
N ILE A 268 -18.48 -9.85 -0.40
CA ILE A 268 -17.79 -9.80 0.90
C ILE A 268 -18.82 -9.74 2.02
N SER A 269 -18.80 -10.72 2.94
CA SER A 269 -19.62 -10.69 4.16
C SER A 269 -18.98 -9.80 5.23
N LEU A 270 -19.75 -9.41 6.25
CA LEU A 270 -19.24 -8.62 7.37
C LEU A 270 -18.10 -9.34 8.10
N GLU A 271 -18.22 -10.65 8.33
CA GLU A 271 -17.20 -11.47 8.99
C GLU A 271 -15.85 -11.43 8.26
N ILE A 272 -15.86 -11.67 6.93
CA ILE A 272 -14.64 -11.63 6.11
C ILE A 272 -14.04 -10.22 6.08
N TRP A 273 -14.89 -9.20 6.03
CA TRP A 273 -14.47 -7.80 6.09
C TRP A 273 -13.76 -7.44 7.41
N LEU A 274 -14.36 -7.79 8.55
CA LEU A 274 -13.77 -7.54 9.87
C LEU A 274 -12.47 -8.32 10.05
N ALA A 275 -12.44 -9.60 9.67
CA ALA A 275 -11.23 -10.42 9.72
C ALA A 275 -10.09 -9.83 8.87
N TYR A 276 -10.40 -9.32 7.67
CA TYR A 276 -9.40 -8.67 6.81
C TYR A 276 -8.80 -7.41 7.46
N ILE A 277 -9.64 -6.53 8.00
CA ILE A 277 -9.14 -5.32 8.65
C ILE A 277 -8.34 -5.66 9.91
N GLN A 278 -8.80 -6.63 10.70
CA GLN A 278 -8.12 -7.06 11.91
C GLN A 278 -6.69 -7.55 11.61
N GLU A 279 -6.52 -8.41 10.60
CA GLU A 279 -5.18 -8.86 10.18
C GLU A 279 -4.32 -7.72 9.64
N LEU A 280 -4.91 -6.81 8.88
CA LEU A 280 -4.21 -5.64 8.36
C LEU A 280 -3.71 -4.72 9.50
N VAL A 281 -4.56 -4.44 10.50
CA VAL A 281 -4.19 -3.65 11.69
C VAL A 281 -3.07 -4.33 12.47
N LYS A 282 -3.15 -5.64 12.72
CA LYS A 282 -2.09 -6.42 13.38
C LYS A 282 -0.73 -6.28 12.69
N ILE A 283 -0.71 -6.32 11.36
CA ILE A 283 0.53 -6.16 10.58
C ILE A 283 1.10 -4.75 10.73
N HIS A 284 0.25 -3.72 10.63
CA HIS A 284 0.69 -2.32 10.79
C HIS A 284 1.24 -2.03 12.18
N GLU A 285 0.60 -2.56 13.23
CA GLU A 285 1.07 -2.43 14.61
C GLU A 285 2.35 -3.22 14.86
N GLY A 286 2.42 -4.45 14.33
CA GLY A 286 3.62 -5.27 14.37
C GLY A 286 4.83 -4.59 13.72
N ARG A 287 4.67 -3.91 12.58
CA ARG A 287 5.79 -3.18 11.96
C ARG A 287 6.29 -2.02 12.82
N LYS A 288 5.38 -1.28 13.46
CA LYS A 288 5.74 -0.15 14.34
C LYS A 288 6.51 -0.59 15.59
N SER A 289 6.11 -1.70 16.21
CA SER A 289 6.81 -2.22 17.39
C SER A 289 8.23 -2.71 17.06
N HIS A 290 8.38 -3.53 16.01
CA HIS A 290 9.69 -4.10 15.65
C HIS A 290 10.71 -3.06 15.14
N GLN A 291 10.24 -1.99 14.49
CA GLN A 291 11.12 -0.89 14.08
C GLN A 291 11.73 -0.14 15.29
N THR A 292 11.06 -0.20 16.46
CA THR A 292 11.50 0.48 17.68
C THR A 292 12.42 -0.40 18.54
N THR A 293 12.30 -1.73 18.47
CA THR A 293 12.93 -2.66 19.43
C THR A 293 14.16 -3.40 18.89
N ASP A 294 14.16 -3.86 17.62
CA ASP A 294 15.11 -4.90 17.20
C ASP A 294 16.23 -4.42 16.26
N PHE A 295 16.10 -3.24 15.63
CA PHE A 295 17.02 -2.83 14.56
C PHE A 295 17.40 -1.34 14.56
N PRO A 296 18.22 -0.85 15.52
CA PRO A 296 18.70 0.54 15.54
C PRO A 296 19.56 0.92 14.31
N GLN A 297 20.14 -0.07 13.62
CA GLN A 297 20.99 0.10 12.43
C GLN A 297 20.19 0.36 11.14
N LEU A 298 18.86 0.24 11.16
CA LEU A 298 17.97 0.54 10.02
C LEU A 298 17.55 2.02 9.95
N SER A 299 18.30 2.95 10.54
CA SER A 299 17.87 4.35 10.72
C SER A 299 17.51 5.12 9.44
N MET A 300 17.81 4.56 8.25
CA MET A 300 17.50 5.13 6.93
C MET A 300 16.66 4.19 6.03
N GLU A 301 16.21 3.04 6.52
CA GLU A 301 15.43 2.04 5.79
C GLU A 301 14.16 1.65 6.57
N ARG A 302 13.04 1.44 5.88
CA ARG A 302 11.73 1.10 6.46
C ARG A 302 11.52 -0.41 6.43
N LEU A 303 11.17 -1.00 7.57
CA LEU A 303 10.80 -2.41 7.67
C LEU A 303 9.48 -2.69 6.91
N LEU A 304 9.50 -3.66 5.99
CA LEU A 304 8.32 -4.04 5.20
C LEU A 304 7.80 -5.42 5.57
N CYS A 305 8.68 -6.42 5.67
CA CYS A 305 8.27 -7.79 5.93
C CYS A 305 9.36 -8.54 6.70
N MET A 306 8.94 -9.48 7.55
CA MET A 306 9.84 -10.44 8.19
C MET A 306 9.31 -11.85 7.95
N ALA A 307 10.19 -12.79 7.66
CA ALA A 307 9.86 -14.20 7.71
C ALA A 307 9.73 -14.59 9.18
N ALA A 308 8.52 -14.49 9.72
CA ALA A 308 8.27 -14.79 11.13
C ALA A 308 8.56 -16.27 11.45
N ASN A 309 9.24 -16.50 12.59
CA ASN A 309 9.73 -17.79 13.09
C ASN A 309 8.65 -18.89 13.27
N ARG A 310 7.36 -18.60 13.10
CA ARG A 310 6.28 -19.60 13.30
C ARG A 310 6.16 -20.62 12.17
N LYS A 311 6.61 -20.30 10.94
CA LYS A 311 6.57 -21.21 9.77
C LYS A 311 7.92 -21.87 9.45
N GLY A 312 8.88 -21.79 10.38
CA GLY A 312 10.24 -22.29 10.18
C GLY A 312 11.19 -21.32 9.45
N PRO A 313 12.52 -21.54 9.56
CA PRO A 313 13.53 -20.64 9.03
C PRO A 313 13.52 -20.60 7.50
N VAL A 314 14.04 -19.50 6.93
CA VAL A 314 14.36 -19.42 5.50
C VAL A 314 15.74 -20.04 5.30
N LEU A 315 15.91 -20.87 4.27
CA LEU A 315 17.20 -21.49 3.98
C LEU A 315 17.91 -20.71 2.87
N LYS A 316 19.09 -20.15 3.17
CA LYS A 316 19.96 -19.55 2.16
C LYS A 316 20.91 -20.60 1.59
N TRP A 317 20.82 -20.85 0.30
CA TRP A 317 21.66 -21.82 -0.41
C TRP A 317 22.97 -21.18 -0.87
N GLU A 318 24.08 -21.86 -0.60
CA GLU A 318 25.42 -21.46 -1.02
C GLU A 318 26.32 -22.69 -1.19
N ASN A 319 26.91 -22.86 -2.37
CA ASN A 319 27.75 -24.02 -2.71
C ASN A 319 27.09 -25.38 -2.37
N ASN A 320 25.81 -25.55 -2.72
CA ASN A 320 24.98 -26.73 -2.40
C ASN A 320 24.75 -26.99 -0.90
N VAL A 321 25.05 -26.02 -0.03
CA VAL A 321 24.77 -26.07 1.42
C VAL A 321 23.65 -25.08 1.75
N ALA A 322 22.64 -25.56 2.48
CA ALA A 322 21.51 -24.76 2.94
C ALA A 322 21.75 -24.24 4.37
N TRP A 323 21.75 -22.92 4.54
CA TRP A 323 21.94 -22.26 5.83
C TRP A 323 20.61 -21.72 6.34
N PRO A 324 20.08 -22.19 7.48
CA PRO A 324 18.85 -21.65 8.07
C PRO A 324 19.09 -20.27 8.68
N GLY A 325 18.13 -19.36 8.54
CA GLY A 325 18.18 -18.02 9.11
C GLY A 325 16.86 -17.26 9.08
N LYS A 326 16.89 -16.08 9.68
CA LYS A 326 15.82 -15.08 9.66
C LYS A 326 16.02 -14.16 8.46
N LEU A 327 14.96 -13.96 7.68
CA LEU A 327 14.94 -13.04 6.55
C LEU A 327 14.11 -11.81 6.91
N THR A 328 14.71 -10.63 6.72
CA THR A 328 14.08 -9.33 6.93
C THR A 328 14.15 -8.53 5.64
N LEU A 329 13.04 -7.96 5.21
CA LEU A 329 12.95 -7.11 4.03
C LEU A 329 12.65 -5.67 4.43
N THR A 330 13.42 -4.74 3.85
CA THR A 330 13.21 -3.31 3.95
C THR A 330 12.76 -2.73 2.60
N ASP A 331 12.49 -1.43 2.57
CA ASP A 331 12.23 -0.68 1.34
C ASP A 331 13.43 -0.61 0.39
N LYS A 332 14.63 -1.07 0.76
CA LYS A 332 15.82 -1.03 -0.10
C LYS A 332 16.59 -2.35 -0.20
N SER A 333 16.46 -3.24 0.78
CA SER A 333 17.40 -4.34 0.95
C SER A 333 16.76 -5.58 1.57
N LEU A 334 17.39 -6.73 1.31
CA LEU A 334 17.19 -7.95 2.09
C LEU A 334 18.30 -8.11 3.12
N TYR A 335 17.92 -8.47 4.34
CA TYR A 335 18.81 -8.82 5.42
C TYR A 335 18.62 -10.29 5.80
N PHE A 336 19.72 -11.03 5.89
CA PHE A 336 19.71 -12.42 6.30
C PHE A 336 20.57 -12.61 7.53
N GLU A 337 19.94 -13.09 8.60
CA GLU A 337 20.57 -13.40 9.88
C GLU A 337 20.61 -14.92 10.06
N PRO A 338 21.77 -15.57 9.87
CA PRO A 338 21.88 -17.03 10.02
C PRO A 338 21.64 -17.45 11.48
N VAL A 339 21.06 -18.62 11.68
CA VAL A 339 20.93 -19.21 13.02
C VAL A 339 22.34 -19.49 13.57
N ASP A 340 22.65 -18.89 14.73
CA ASP A 340 23.99 -18.89 15.30
C ASP A 340 24.34 -20.25 15.91
N ILE A 341 25.32 -20.96 15.35
CA ILE A 341 25.77 -22.28 15.84
C ILE A 341 27.14 -22.19 16.54
N LYS A 342 27.97 -21.16 16.27
CA LYS A 342 29.34 -21.03 16.83
C LYS A 342 29.87 -19.58 16.97
N GLY A 343 28.99 -18.59 17.18
CA GLY A 343 29.37 -17.22 17.50
C GLY A 343 29.56 -16.29 16.30
N SER A 344 28.75 -15.23 16.27
CA SER A 344 28.81 -14.02 15.43
C SER A 344 29.07 -14.26 13.95
N LYS A 345 28.13 -14.94 13.28
CA LYS A 345 27.93 -14.66 11.85
C LYS A 345 27.14 -13.35 11.72
N GLY A 346 27.82 -12.29 11.28
CA GLY A 346 27.19 -10.98 11.07
C GLY A 346 26.02 -11.02 10.07
N VAL A 347 25.08 -10.09 10.22
CA VAL A 347 23.92 -9.93 9.33
C VAL A 347 24.39 -9.65 7.91
N LEU A 348 23.93 -10.46 6.95
CA LEU A 348 24.20 -10.26 5.53
C LEU A 348 23.17 -9.28 4.95
N ARG A 349 23.60 -8.40 4.03
CA ARG A 349 22.74 -7.46 3.31
C ARG A 349 22.85 -7.68 1.80
N LEU A 350 21.72 -7.70 1.10
CA LEU A 350 21.61 -7.70 -0.36
C LEU A 350 20.81 -6.46 -0.78
N ASP A 351 21.35 -5.67 -1.71
CA ASP A 351 20.73 -4.42 -2.16
C ASP A 351 19.69 -4.69 -3.26
N LEU A 352 18.50 -4.12 -3.13
CA LEU A 352 17.40 -4.23 -4.11
C LEU A 352 17.12 -2.93 -4.86
N ALA A 353 17.72 -1.81 -4.44
CA ALA A 353 17.50 -0.50 -5.05
C ALA A 353 18.26 -0.30 -6.38
N GLY A 354 19.18 -1.23 -6.70
CA GLY A 354 19.93 -1.26 -7.96
C GLY A 354 19.04 -1.31 -9.21
N ASP A 355 19.58 -0.79 -10.31
CA ASP A 355 18.92 -0.75 -11.63
C ASP A 355 18.77 -2.12 -12.29
N LYS A 356 19.64 -3.06 -11.93
CA LYS A 356 19.70 -4.42 -12.48
C LYS A 356 19.30 -5.49 -11.46
N SER A 357 18.68 -5.09 -10.35
CA SER A 357 18.20 -6.06 -9.37
C SER A 357 17.07 -6.89 -9.97
N THR A 358 17.14 -8.22 -9.81
CA THR A 358 16.15 -9.15 -10.35
C THR A 358 15.76 -10.18 -9.31
N VAL A 359 14.56 -10.74 -9.48
CA VAL A 359 14.05 -11.83 -8.67
C VAL A 359 13.33 -12.82 -9.56
N GLU A 360 13.65 -14.11 -9.39
CA GLU A 360 13.09 -15.19 -10.21
C GLU A 360 12.73 -16.37 -9.32
N LYS A 361 11.67 -17.10 -9.68
CA LYS A 361 11.34 -18.37 -9.04
C LYS A 361 12.45 -19.37 -9.38
N ALA A 362 12.96 -20.07 -8.37
CA ALA A 362 14.05 -21.00 -8.50
C ALA A 362 13.70 -22.37 -7.95
N LYS A 363 14.37 -23.39 -8.50
CA LYS A 363 14.30 -24.76 -8.02
C LYS A 363 15.56 -25.11 -7.25
N VAL A 364 15.41 -25.82 -6.14
CA VAL A 364 16.51 -26.24 -5.28
C VAL A 364 16.36 -27.71 -4.91
N GLY A 365 17.45 -28.31 -4.43
CA GLY A 365 17.43 -29.67 -3.92
C GLY A 365 18.82 -30.15 -3.54
N PRO A 366 18.90 -31.26 -2.80
CA PRO A 366 20.16 -31.79 -2.30
C PRO A 366 21.08 -32.20 -3.46
N LEU A 367 22.40 -32.11 -3.24
CA LEU A 367 23.44 -32.55 -4.19
C LEU A 367 23.39 -31.83 -5.57
N GLY A 368 22.74 -30.67 -5.66
CA GLY A 368 22.65 -29.88 -6.89
C GLY A 368 21.50 -30.29 -7.83
N PHE A 369 20.60 -31.19 -7.42
CA PHE A 369 19.40 -31.52 -8.19
C PHE A 369 18.30 -30.47 -7.99
N SER A 370 17.71 -29.97 -9.06
CA SER A 370 16.65 -28.94 -9.04
C SER A 370 15.24 -29.58 -8.87
N LEU A 371 14.99 -30.20 -7.71
CA LEU A 371 13.79 -31.03 -7.48
C LEU A 371 12.61 -30.27 -6.91
N PHE A 372 12.85 -29.30 -6.03
CA PHE A 372 11.82 -28.60 -5.29
C PHE A 372 11.61 -27.21 -5.85
N ASP A 373 10.37 -26.93 -6.18
CA ASP A 373 9.92 -25.61 -6.59
C ASP A 373 9.59 -24.85 -5.28
N SER A 374 10.63 -24.49 -4.53
CA SER A 374 10.48 -23.92 -3.18
C SER A 374 11.36 -22.69 -2.94
N ALA A 375 12.14 -22.27 -3.94
CA ALA A 375 13.09 -21.17 -3.78
C ALA A 375 12.83 -19.97 -4.68
N VAL A 376 13.51 -18.89 -4.34
CA VAL A 376 13.61 -17.65 -5.09
C VAL A 376 15.09 -17.30 -5.24
N SER A 377 15.51 -16.97 -6.45
CA SER A 377 16.82 -16.39 -6.75
C SER A 377 16.70 -14.88 -6.78
N VAL A 378 17.50 -14.17 -5.99
CA VAL A 378 17.52 -12.71 -5.93
C VAL A 378 18.92 -12.22 -6.27
N SER A 379 19.04 -11.37 -7.29
CA SER A 379 20.32 -10.79 -7.71
C SER A 379 20.29 -9.27 -7.56
N SER A 380 21.40 -8.67 -7.12
CA SER A 380 21.59 -7.21 -7.20
C SER A 380 22.08 -6.74 -8.59
N GLY A 381 22.25 -7.66 -9.54
CA GLY A 381 22.66 -7.39 -10.91
C GLY A 381 23.90 -8.18 -11.36
N PRO A 382 24.26 -8.09 -12.66
CA PRO A 382 25.35 -8.84 -13.25
C PRO A 382 26.69 -8.61 -12.52
N GLY A 383 27.33 -9.71 -12.10
CA GLY A 383 28.61 -9.68 -11.39
C GLY A 383 28.53 -9.31 -9.90
N LEU A 384 27.32 -9.09 -9.37
CA LEU A 384 27.07 -8.84 -7.95
C LEU A 384 26.53 -10.08 -7.24
N ALA A 385 26.33 -9.96 -5.93
CA ALA A 385 25.82 -11.06 -5.11
C ALA A 385 24.44 -11.54 -5.61
N THR A 386 24.31 -12.86 -5.71
CA THR A 386 23.03 -13.53 -5.99
C THR A 386 22.75 -14.49 -4.84
N TRP A 387 21.56 -14.40 -4.25
CA TRP A 387 21.11 -15.25 -3.14
C TRP A 387 20.02 -16.18 -3.64
N VAL A 388 20.15 -17.46 -3.32
CA VAL A 388 19.07 -18.43 -3.50
C VAL A 388 18.45 -18.70 -2.14
N LEU A 389 17.18 -18.34 -1.98
CA LEU A 389 16.44 -18.40 -0.74
C LEU A 389 15.30 -19.40 -0.87
N GLU A 390 15.36 -20.47 -0.10
CA GLU A 390 14.31 -21.49 -0.05
C GLU A 390 13.34 -21.24 1.10
N PHE A 391 12.06 -21.30 0.74
CA PHE A 391 10.93 -21.15 1.62
C PHE A 391 10.24 -22.49 1.74
N VAL A 392 10.69 -23.29 2.72
CA VAL A 392 10.08 -24.58 3.00
C VAL A 392 8.62 -24.35 3.38
N ASP A 393 7.73 -24.94 2.57
CA ASP A 393 6.29 -24.80 2.69
C ASP A 393 5.69 -26.18 2.94
N LEU A 394 5.68 -26.60 4.20
CA LEU A 394 5.09 -27.88 4.61
C LEU A 394 3.55 -27.85 4.57
N GLY A 395 2.93 -26.70 4.26
CA GLY A 395 1.48 -26.46 4.38
C GLY A 395 0.77 -25.99 3.11
N GLY A 396 1.47 -25.85 1.98
CA GLY A 396 0.87 -25.42 0.70
C GLY A 396 0.41 -23.96 0.68
N GLU A 397 1.00 -23.09 1.50
CA GLU A 397 0.59 -21.69 1.69
C GLU A 397 1.23 -20.70 0.70
N LEU A 398 1.65 -21.19 -0.48
CA LEU A 398 2.33 -20.43 -1.55
C LEU A 398 3.46 -19.53 -1.00
N ARG A 399 4.17 -19.98 0.05
CA ARG A 399 5.10 -19.12 0.79
C ARG A 399 6.17 -18.54 -0.12
N ARG A 400 6.72 -19.36 -1.01
CA ARG A 400 7.71 -18.97 -2.02
C ARG A 400 7.16 -17.91 -2.98
N ASP A 401 5.94 -18.08 -3.47
CA ASP A 401 5.28 -17.17 -4.41
C ASP A 401 4.91 -15.83 -3.74
N VAL A 402 4.49 -15.85 -2.47
CA VAL A 402 4.29 -14.62 -1.68
C VAL A 402 5.60 -13.87 -1.52
N TRP A 403 6.69 -14.53 -1.14
CA TRP A 403 8.00 -13.88 -1.02
C TRP A 403 8.53 -13.37 -2.36
N HIS A 404 8.32 -14.12 -3.44
CA HIS A 404 8.62 -13.65 -4.79
C HIS A 404 7.87 -12.35 -5.12
N ALA A 405 6.55 -12.29 -4.88
CA ALA A 405 5.75 -11.10 -5.12
C ALA A 405 6.19 -9.90 -4.26
N ILE A 406 6.46 -10.13 -2.98
CA ILE A 406 6.92 -9.08 -2.05
C ILE A 406 8.28 -8.50 -2.47
N ILE A 407 9.24 -9.35 -2.88
CA ILE A 407 10.56 -8.88 -3.33
C ILE A 407 10.44 -8.18 -4.69
N SER A 408 9.62 -8.73 -5.60
CA SER A 408 9.32 -8.12 -6.90
C SER A 408 8.77 -6.72 -6.75
N GLU A 409 7.90 -6.50 -5.76
CA GLU A 409 7.30 -5.20 -5.49
C GLU A 409 8.33 -4.14 -5.09
N VAL A 410 9.33 -4.49 -4.26
CA VAL A 410 10.40 -3.57 -3.87
C VAL A 410 11.29 -3.21 -5.05
N ILE A 411 11.64 -4.18 -5.90
CA ILE A 411 12.43 -3.94 -7.12
C ILE A 411 11.64 -3.07 -8.10
N ALA A 412 10.35 -3.37 -8.30
CA ALA A 412 9.46 -2.60 -9.16
C ALA A 412 9.24 -1.17 -8.66
N LEU A 413 9.14 -0.97 -7.33
CA LEU A 413 9.10 0.35 -6.71
C LEU A 413 10.34 1.20 -7.07
N HIS A 414 11.55 0.65 -6.96
CA HIS A 414 12.76 1.42 -7.31
C HIS A 414 12.87 1.72 -8.80
N THR A 415 12.37 0.81 -9.63
CA THR A 415 12.22 1.07 -11.07
C THR A 415 11.24 2.22 -11.32
N PHE A 416 10.08 2.19 -10.67
CA PHE A 416 9.08 3.25 -10.73
C PHE A 416 9.65 4.61 -10.27
N LEU A 417 10.35 4.65 -9.14
CA LEU A 417 10.98 5.88 -8.62
C LEU A 417 12.01 6.46 -9.60
N ARG A 418 12.73 5.61 -10.34
CA ARG A 418 13.74 6.04 -11.32
C ARG A 418 13.10 6.56 -12.61
N GLU A 419 12.02 5.94 -13.06
CA GLU A 419 11.38 6.24 -14.35
C GLU A 419 10.31 7.34 -14.28
N PHE A 420 9.58 7.42 -13.17
CA PHE A 420 8.47 8.34 -12.98
C PHE A 420 8.69 9.33 -11.84
N GLY A 421 9.78 9.18 -11.07
CA GLY A 421 10.15 10.12 -10.02
C GLY A 421 11.11 11.22 -10.51
N PRO A 422 11.14 12.37 -9.82
CA PRO A 422 12.20 13.36 -9.96
C PRO A 422 13.58 12.73 -9.70
N GLY A 423 14.60 13.25 -10.38
CA GLY A 423 15.98 12.81 -10.16
C GLY A 423 16.45 13.09 -8.73
N GLU A 424 17.41 12.31 -8.24
CA GLU A 424 18.00 12.56 -6.91
C GLU A 424 18.61 13.98 -6.85
N GLY A 425 18.24 14.74 -5.82
CA GLY A 425 18.71 16.12 -5.65
C GLY A 425 18.06 17.15 -6.59
N ASP A 426 16.99 16.82 -7.32
CA ASP A 426 16.31 17.75 -8.21
C ASP A 426 15.71 18.95 -7.43
N LYS A 427 16.25 20.15 -7.70
CA LYS A 427 15.83 21.41 -7.06
C LYS A 427 14.39 21.82 -7.41
N SER A 428 13.81 21.28 -8.47
CA SER A 428 12.41 21.55 -8.84
C SER A 428 11.39 20.99 -7.85
N LEU A 429 11.80 20.07 -6.97
CA LEU A 429 10.98 19.61 -5.83
C LEU A 429 10.53 20.75 -4.90
N TYR A 430 11.22 21.90 -4.92
CA TYR A 430 10.85 23.08 -4.15
C TYR A 430 9.84 23.98 -4.88
N GLN A 431 9.58 23.74 -6.16
CA GLN A 431 8.64 24.52 -6.98
C GLN A 431 7.20 24.02 -6.83
N VAL A 432 7.01 22.76 -6.47
CA VAL A 432 5.70 22.11 -6.34
C VAL A 432 5.47 21.73 -4.89
N PHE A 433 4.36 22.21 -4.33
CA PHE A 433 4.00 21.92 -2.94
C PHE A 433 3.75 20.42 -2.75
N GLY A 434 4.28 19.85 -1.66
CA GLY A 434 4.12 18.44 -1.33
C GLY A 434 5.00 17.46 -2.12
N ALA A 435 5.65 17.88 -3.21
CA ALA A 435 6.46 17.01 -4.08
C ALA A 435 7.61 16.32 -3.33
N LYS A 436 8.20 16.96 -2.31
CA LYS A 436 9.26 16.39 -1.47
C LYS A 436 8.85 15.09 -0.76
N LYS A 437 7.56 14.92 -0.45
CA LYS A 437 7.01 13.72 0.17
C LYS A 437 6.66 12.63 -0.86
N GLY A 438 6.82 12.88 -2.16
CA GLY A 438 6.39 11.95 -3.20
C GLY A 438 7.10 10.60 -3.15
N LYS A 439 8.42 10.58 -2.88
CA LYS A 439 9.18 9.32 -2.70
C LYS A 439 8.66 8.51 -1.51
N GLU A 440 8.41 9.18 -0.39
CA GLU A 440 7.83 8.56 0.82
C GLU A 440 6.43 7.99 0.54
N LYS A 441 5.55 8.75 -0.14
CA LYS A 441 4.22 8.28 -0.56
C LYS A 441 4.28 7.01 -1.43
N ALA A 442 5.22 6.95 -2.37
CA ALA A 442 5.40 5.76 -3.22
C ALA A 442 5.87 4.53 -2.40
N ILE A 443 6.85 4.71 -1.50
CA ILE A 443 7.31 3.66 -0.58
C ILE A 443 6.15 3.18 0.31
N THR A 444 5.33 4.10 0.80
CA THR A 444 4.17 3.78 1.64
C THR A 444 3.10 3.02 0.86
N SER A 445 2.85 3.36 -0.41
CA SER A 445 1.95 2.60 -1.28
C SER A 445 2.43 1.14 -1.45
N ALA A 446 3.71 0.92 -1.73
CA ALA A 446 4.29 -0.44 -1.77
C ALA A 446 4.22 -1.16 -0.40
N SER A 447 4.49 -0.44 0.69
CA SER A 447 4.41 -0.98 2.05
C SER A 447 3.00 -1.47 2.39
N ASN A 448 1.98 -0.69 2.00
CA ASN A 448 0.57 -1.04 2.18
C ASN A 448 0.17 -2.22 1.30
N CYS A 449 0.64 -2.29 0.04
CA CYS A 449 0.45 -3.47 -0.82
C CYS A 449 0.95 -4.75 -0.16
N ILE A 450 2.18 -4.73 0.38
CA ILE A 450 2.77 -5.88 1.05
C ILE A 450 1.97 -6.24 2.32
N ALA A 451 1.46 -5.24 3.06
CA ALA A 451 0.63 -5.49 4.24
C ALA A 451 -0.68 -6.23 3.87
N ARG A 452 -1.35 -5.81 2.81
CA ARG A 452 -2.59 -6.45 2.33
C ARG A 452 -2.35 -7.88 1.86
N LEU A 453 -1.25 -8.13 1.15
CA LEU A 453 -0.85 -9.48 0.75
C LEU A 453 -0.56 -10.37 1.97
N GLN A 454 0.15 -9.85 2.97
CA GLN A 454 0.39 -10.58 4.23
C GLN A 454 -0.91 -10.87 4.99
N ALA A 455 -1.85 -9.92 5.05
CA ALA A 455 -3.14 -10.11 5.71
C ALA A 455 -3.91 -11.27 5.06
N LEU A 456 -3.98 -11.31 3.73
CA LEU A 456 -4.59 -12.41 3.00
C LEU A 456 -3.86 -13.75 3.17
N GLN A 457 -2.52 -13.72 3.30
CA GLN A 457 -1.74 -14.91 3.63
C GLN A 457 -2.12 -15.47 5.01
N TYR A 458 -2.33 -14.63 6.02
CA TYR A 458 -2.77 -15.08 7.35
C TYR A 458 -4.21 -15.59 7.34
N MET A 459 -5.08 -14.98 6.54
CA MET A 459 -6.46 -15.43 6.33
C MET A 459 -6.58 -16.69 5.46
N ARG A 460 -5.49 -17.15 4.83
CA ARG A 460 -5.46 -18.24 3.84
C ARG A 460 -6.36 -18.00 2.61
N ASN A 461 -6.55 -16.73 2.27
CA ASN A 461 -7.35 -16.28 1.13
C ASN A 461 -6.45 -15.64 0.06
N LEU A 462 -5.37 -16.33 -0.31
CA LEU A 462 -4.46 -15.85 -1.34
C LEU A 462 -5.05 -16.07 -2.74
N PRO A 463 -4.82 -15.13 -3.69
CA PRO A 463 -5.10 -15.38 -5.09
C PRO A 463 -4.12 -16.41 -5.67
N ASP A 464 -4.49 -16.98 -6.82
CA ASP A 464 -3.64 -17.93 -7.56
C ASP A 464 -2.24 -17.37 -7.86
N ASP A 465 -2.16 -16.07 -8.13
CA ASP A 465 -0.91 -15.33 -8.32
C ASP A 465 -0.81 -14.15 -7.34
N PRO A 466 0.04 -14.25 -6.30
CA PRO A 466 0.29 -13.18 -5.35
C PRO A 466 0.73 -11.85 -5.97
N ILE A 467 1.32 -11.86 -7.18
CA ILE A 467 1.74 -10.63 -7.88
C ILE A 467 0.55 -9.72 -8.16
N LYS A 468 -0.66 -10.28 -8.38
CA LYS A 468 -1.87 -9.50 -8.67
C LYS A 468 -2.30 -8.55 -7.54
N LEU A 469 -1.73 -8.70 -6.33
CA LEU A 469 -2.03 -7.85 -5.18
C LEU A 469 -0.99 -6.75 -4.92
N VAL A 470 0.19 -6.85 -5.52
CA VAL A 470 1.30 -5.90 -5.34
C VAL A 470 1.37 -4.93 -6.52
N GLN A 471 1.25 -3.63 -6.25
CA GLN A 471 0.88 -2.63 -7.25
C GLN A 471 1.92 -2.45 -8.34
N PHE A 472 3.18 -2.13 -8.00
CA PHE A 472 4.17 -1.75 -9.00
C PHE A 472 4.59 -2.93 -9.88
N SER A 473 4.77 -4.10 -9.27
CA SER A 473 5.13 -5.32 -9.98
C SER A 473 3.98 -5.83 -10.86
N PHE A 474 2.72 -5.75 -10.41
CA PHE A 474 1.56 -6.03 -11.26
C PHE A 474 1.49 -5.09 -12.46
N LEU A 475 1.65 -3.78 -12.24
CA LEU A 475 1.55 -2.77 -13.30
C LEU A 475 2.65 -2.90 -14.36
N GLN A 476 3.81 -3.46 -14.03
CA GLN A 476 4.86 -3.76 -15.02
C GLN A 476 4.49 -4.91 -15.97
N GLN A 477 3.57 -5.79 -15.59
CA GLN A 477 3.23 -7.00 -16.35
C GLN A 477 1.96 -6.84 -17.20
N VAL A 478 1.16 -5.81 -16.95
CA VAL A 478 -0.14 -5.62 -17.61
C VAL A 478 -0.10 -4.53 -18.67
N ALA A 479 -0.86 -4.74 -19.75
CA ALA A 479 -1.04 -3.75 -20.78
C ALA A 479 -1.64 -2.45 -20.18
N TYR A 480 -1.13 -1.29 -20.62
CA TYR A 480 -1.52 0.04 -20.12
C TYR A 480 -1.17 0.30 -18.64
N GLY A 481 -0.40 -0.59 -17.99
CA GLY A 481 0.05 -0.37 -16.62
C GLY A 481 1.01 0.83 -16.48
N ASP A 482 1.71 1.19 -17.56
CA ASP A 482 2.52 2.40 -17.67
C ASP A 482 1.69 3.68 -17.50
N ILE A 483 0.48 3.76 -18.08
CA ILE A 483 -0.43 4.90 -17.90
C ILE A 483 -0.90 4.99 -16.44
N VAL A 484 -1.18 3.85 -15.80
CA VAL A 484 -1.50 3.84 -14.36
C VAL A 484 -0.30 4.36 -13.55
N CYS A 485 0.92 3.92 -13.85
CA CYS A 485 2.14 4.46 -13.26
C CYS A 485 2.29 5.98 -13.47
N GLN A 486 1.99 6.50 -14.66
CA GLN A 486 2.00 7.95 -14.93
C GLN A 486 1.03 8.68 -14.01
N THR A 487 -0.22 8.20 -13.87
CA THR A 487 -1.21 8.82 -12.98
C THR A 487 -0.84 8.70 -11.50
N LEU A 488 -0.23 7.57 -11.08
CA LEU A 488 0.32 7.40 -9.74
C LEU A 488 1.47 8.39 -9.47
N ALA A 489 2.32 8.64 -10.45
CA ALA A 489 3.40 9.61 -10.34
C ALA A 489 2.87 11.04 -10.22
N VAL A 490 1.87 11.39 -11.03
CA VAL A 490 1.13 12.64 -10.84
C VAL A 490 0.58 12.69 -9.42
N ASN A 491 -0.04 11.62 -8.91
CA ASN A 491 -0.53 11.52 -7.52
C ASN A 491 0.54 11.71 -6.44
N PHE A 492 1.71 11.12 -6.58
CA PHE A 492 2.75 11.19 -5.56
C PHE A 492 3.49 12.54 -5.54
N TRP A 493 3.87 13.07 -6.70
CA TRP A 493 4.72 14.28 -6.79
C TRP A 493 3.98 15.54 -7.21
N GLY A 494 2.83 15.43 -7.87
CA GLY A 494 2.07 16.59 -8.30
C GLY A 494 1.51 17.39 -7.13
N GLY A 495 1.42 18.69 -7.31
CA GLY A 495 0.82 19.60 -6.32
C GLY A 495 0.71 21.03 -6.84
N PRO A 496 0.20 21.97 -6.03
CA PRO A 496 0.16 23.37 -6.40
C PRO A 496 1.56 23.95 -6.67
N LEU A 497 1.69 24.76 -7.71
CA LEU A 497 2.94 25.44 -8.04
C LEU A 497 3.17 26.63 -7.08
N LEU A 498 4.32 26.66 -6.39
CA LEU A 498 4.66 27.66 -5.37
C LEU A 498 5.24 28.95 -5.96
N THR A 499 5.95 28.85 -7.09
CA THR A 499 6.42 30.03 -7.81
C THR A 499 5.33 30.53 -8.72
N LYS A 500 4.83 31.75 -8.49
CA LYS A 500 4.26 32.56 -9.57
C LYS A 500 5.35 32.64 -10.63
N VAL A 501 5.24 31.87 -11.70
CA VAL A 501 6.04 32.13 -12.90
C VAL A 501 5.68 33.56 -13.25
N ALA A 502 6.63 34.49 -13.05
CA ALA A 502 6.47 35.82 -13.60
C ALA A 502 6.13 35.61 -15.07
N ASP A 503 4.94 36.05 -15.47
CA ASP A 503 4.49 36.01 -16.86
C ASP A 503 5.60 36.59 -17.72
N LYS A 504 6.40 35.72 -18.34
CA LYS A 504 6.96 35.99 -19.66
C LYS A 504 5.93 35.57 -20.69
N ARG A 505 4.70 36.04 -20.49
CA ARG A 505 3.62 36.00 -21.47
C ARG A 505 3.68 37.33 -22.21
N GLY A 506 4.78 37.52 -22.91
CA GLY A 506 5.14 38.69 -23.71
C GLY A 506 6.45 38.36 -24.41
N ASP A 507 6.40 38.27 -25.73
CA ASP A 507 7.52 38.05 -26.66
C ASP A 507 8.08 36.62 -26.83
N ILE A 508 7.22 35.66 -27.19
CA ILE A 508 7.55 34.66 -28.24
C ILE A 508 6.27 34.40 -29.07
N ALA A 509 5.70 35.44 -29.66
CA ALA A 509 4.84 35.25 -30.81
C ALA A 509 5.74 35.26 -32.05
N ARG A 510 5.70 34.15 -32.80
CA ARG A 510 6.22 34.00 -34.18
C ARG A 510 7.67 33.50 -34.31
N ALA A 511 7.91 32.22 -34.03
CA ALA A 511 8.90 31.41 -34.75
C ALA A 511 8.54 29.91 -34.71
N SER A 512 8.67 29.27 -35.87
CA SER A 512 8.62 27.83 -36.17
C SER A 512 7.33 27.05 -35.87
N ARG A 513 6.48 27.04 -36.89
CA ARG A 513 5.60 25.93 -37.29
C ARG A 513 6.49 24.71 -37.58
N GLU A 514 6.02 23.52 -37.18
CA GLU A 514 6.69 22.19 -37.18
C GLU A 514 7.51 21.85 -35.92
N SER A 515 6.85 21.24 -34.93
CA SER A 515 7.51 20.38 -33.93
C SER A 515 6.48 19.44 -33.29
N TYR A 516 6.88 18.19 -33.10
CA TYR A 516 6.16 17.12 -32.40
C TYR A 516 5.39 17.65 -31.18
N GLU A 517 4.11 17.27 -31.03
CA GLU A 517 3.25 17.63 -29.89
C GLU A 517 3.90 17.19 -28.57
N THR A 518 4.76 18.04 -28.02
CA THR A 518 5.56 17.73 -26.84
C THR A 518 4.78 18.26 -25.65
N PHE A 519 4.26 17.37 -24.81
CA PHE A 519 3.51 17.73 -23.60
C PHE A 519 4.16 18.87 -22.81
N ASP A 520 3.36 19.87 -22.43
CA ASP A 520 3.68 20.75 -21.32
C ASP A 520 3.58 19.99 -19.98
N ASN A 521 3.67 20.70 -18.84
CA ASN A 521 3.40 20.07 -17.55
C ASN A 521 2.01 19.41 -17.55
N VAL A 522 1.88 18.27 -16.88
CA VAL A 522 0.62 17.55 -16.78
C VAL A 522 -0.12 18.01 -15.52
N SER A 523 -1.44 18.17 -15.62
CA SER A 523 -2.29 18.59 -14.51
C SER A 523 -3.27 17.50 -14.09
N ASP A 524 -3.51 17.44 -12.79
CA ASP A 524 -4.54 16.59 -12.18
C ASP A 524 -5.90 17.34 -12.10
N LEU A 525 -6.97 16.63 -11.74
CA LEU A 525 -8.33 17.16 -11.66
C LEU A 525 -8.50 18.26 -10.58
N ASP A 526 -7.64 18.26 -9.55
CA ASP A 526 -7.62 19.28 -8.50
C ASP A 526 -6.74 20.51 -8.86
N GLY A 527 -6.16 20.54 -10.05
CA GLY A 527 -5.23 21.58 -10.50
C GLY A 527 -3.77 21.36 -10.08
N SER A 528 -3.45 20.25 -9.42
CA SER A 528 -2.07 19.87 -9.11
C SER A 528 -1.25 19.71 -10.38
N VAL A 529 -0.02 20.21 -10.38
CA VAL A 529 0.87 20.17 -11.55
C VAL A 529 2.00 19.18 -11.32
N TYR A 530 2.25 18.35 -12.31
CA TYR A 530 3.40 17.46 -12.42
C TYR A 530 4.33 17.95 -13.54
N LEU A 531 5.60 18.20 -13.20
CA LEU A 531 6.51 18.90 -14.11
C LEU A 531 6.97 18.01 -15.25
N LYS A 532 7.04 18.57 -16.46
CA LYS A 532 7.55 17.89 -17.67
C LYS A 532 8.92 17.25 -17.48
N ARG A 533 9.81 17.91 -16.75
CA ARG A 533 11.17 17.42 -16.47
C ARG A 533 11.21 16.11 -15.66
N TRP A 534 10.11 15.76 -14.97
CA TRP A 534 9.98 14.51 -14.24
C TRP A 534 9.44 13.36 -15.13
N MET A 535 8.92 13.68 -16.31
CA MET A 535 8.43 12.70 -17.31
C MET A 535 9.59 11.98 -18.01
N ARG A 536 10.32 11.14 -17.26
CA ARG A 536 11.57 10.49 -17.73
C ARG A 536 11.34 9.16 -18.46
N SER A 537 10.26 8.46 -18.15
CA SER A 537 9.88 7.22 -18.84
C SER A 537 9.54 7.48 -20.31
N PRO A 538 9.98 6.63 -21.26
CA PRO A 538 9.57 6.76 -22.67
C PRO A 538 8.06 6.54 -22.88
N SER A 539 7.38 5.91 -21.92
CA SER A 539 5.93 5.65 -21.97
C SER A 539 5.07 6.91 -22.15
N TRP A 540 5.57 8.07 -21.70
CA TRP A 540 4.89 9.37 -21.86
C TRP A 540 4.74 9.78 -23.33
N GLY A 541 5.59 9.29 -24.24
CA GLY A 541 5.51 9.57 -25.67
C GLY A 541 4.62 8.59 -26.45
N SER A 542 4.04 7.57 -25.79
CA SER A 542 3.21 6.59 -26.48
C SER A 542 1.87 7.20 -26.93
N THR A 543 1.34 6.72 -28.07
CA THR A 543 0.02 7.16 -28.57
C THR A 543 -1.09 6.92 -27.55
N ALA A 544 -1.01 5.82 -26.80
CA ALA A 544 -1.95 5.51 -25.73
C ALA A 544 -1.91 6.54 -24.59
N SER A 545 -0.72 6.92 -24.14
CA SER A 545 -0.53 7.98 -23.13
C SER A 545 -1.02 9.33 -23.65
N MET A 546 -0.67 9.71 -24.89
CA MET A 546 -1.17 10.91 -25.55
C MET A 546 -2.69 11.00 -25.57
N ASN A 547 -3.37 9.91 -25.95
CA ASN A 547 -4.82 9.87 -25.98
C ASN A 547 -5.45 9.91 -24.59
N PHE A 548 -4.84 9.27 -23.58
CA PHE A 548 -5.32 9.31 -22.20
C PHE A 548 -5.26 10.74 -21.64
N TRP A 549 -4.10 11.38 -21.73
CA TRP A 549 -3.88 12.72 -21.16
C TRP A 549 -4.59 13.84 -21.93
N LYS A 550 -4.88 13.68 -23.22
CA LYS A 550 -5.75 14.62 -23.96
C LYS A 550 -7.19 14.63 -23.43
N ASN A 551 -7.67 13.49 -22.94
CA ASN A 551 -9.03 13.33 -22.42
C ASN A 551 -9.14 13.46 -20.89
N SER A 552 -8.03 13.70 -20.18
CA SER A 552 -7.99 13.71 -18.72
C SER A 552 -8.70 14.92 -18.10
N SER A 553 -8.80 16.04 -18.82
CA SER A 553 -9.37 17.30 -18.32
C SER A 553 -10.90 17.32 -18.21
N LEU A 554 -11.60 16.30 -18.68
CA LEU A 554 -13.07 16.22 -18.58
C LEU A 554 -13.48 16.01 -17.13
N ARG A 555 -14.02 17.05 -16.49
CA ARG A 555 -14.55 17.02 -15.12
C ARG A 555 -16.07 16.87 -15.16
N GLN A 556 -16.59 15.80 -14.56
CA GLN A 556 -18.03 15.51 -14.52
C GLN A 556 -18.60 15.59 -13.10
N GLY A 557 -17.74 15.60 -12.07
CA GLY A 557 -18.16 15.61 -10.67
C GLY A 557 -17.39 16.57 -9.75
N LEU A 558 -17.68 16.45 -8.45
CA LEU A 558 -17.08 17.27 -7.40
C LEU A 558 -15.73 16.67 -6.99
N VAL A 559 -14.68 17.48 -6.91
CA VAL A 559 -13.34 17.02 -6.53
C VAL A 559 -13.09 17.55 -5.12
N LEU A 560 -12.91 16.64 -4.17
CA LEU A 560 -12.66 16.98 -2.76
C LEU A 560 -11.17 17.01 -2.47
N SER A 561 -10.45 16.06 -3.05
CA SER A 561 -8.99 15.99 -3.00
C SER A 561 -8.47 15.24 -4.22
N LYS A 562 -7.15 15.25 -4.38
CA LYS A 562 -6.45 14.47 -5.40
C LYS A 562 -6.83 12.99 -5.48
N HIS A 563 -7.22 12.42 -4.35
CA HIS A 563 -7.56 11.01 -4.24
C HIS A 563 -9.08 10.78 -4.20
N LEU A 564 -9.90 11.82 -4.13
CA LEU A 564 -11.33 11.71 -3.86
C LEU A 564 -12.12 12.67 -4.77
N ALA A 565 -12.80 12.08 -5.75
CA ALA A 565 -13.82 12.73 -6.55
C ALA A 565 -15.17 12.08 -6.25
N VAL A 566 -16.26 12.85 -6.27
CA VAL A 566 -17.64 12.40 -6.07
C VAL A 566 -18.38 12.50 -7.40
N ALA A 567 -19.16 11.48 -7.73
CA ALA A 567 -19.86 11.33 -9.01
C ALA A 567 -18.96 11.35 -10.24
N ASP A 568 -17.66 11.12 -10.05
CA ASP A 568 -16.65 11.06 -11.10
C ASP A 568 -15.48 10.19 -10.62
N LEU A 569 -14.66 9.75 -11.56
CA LEU A 569 -13.46 8.97 -11.32
C LEU A 569 -12.22 9.87 -11.35
N THR A 570 -11.33 9.67 -10.39
CA THR A 570 -9.97 10.25 -10.40
C THR A 570 -9.17 9.74 -11.61
N LEU A 571 -8.08 10.41 -11.97
CA LEU A 571 -7.25 9.98 -13.10
C LEU A 571 -6.69 8.57 -12.92
N VAL A 572 -6.31 8.20 -11.69
CA VAL A 572 -5.85 6.84 -11.38
C VAL A 572 -6.97 5.82 -11.57
N GLU A 573 -8.20 6.12 -11.16
CA GLU A 573 -9.35 5.24 -11.37
C GLU A 573 -9.65 5.06 -12.87
N ARG A 574 -9.65 6.15 -13.66
CA ARG A 574 -9.85 6.10 -15.11
C ARG A 574 -8.77 5.27 -15.82
N ALA A 575 -7.50 5.49 -15.46
CA ALA A 575 -6.38 4.73 -16.01
C ALA A 575 -6.48 3.24 -15.62
N THR A 576 -6.84 2.95 -14.37
CA THR A 576 -6.98 1.58 -13.88
C THR A 576 -8.11 0.84 -14.60
N GLU A 577 -9.28 1.46 -14.78
CA GLU A 577 -10.39 0.81 -15.47
C GLU A 577 -10.05 0.54 -16.94
N THR A 578 -9.37 1.48 -17.61
CA THR A 578 -8.84 1.27 -18.97
C THR A 578 -7.84 0.11 -19.01
N CYS A 579 -6.88 0.10 -18.08
CA CYS A 579 -5.88 -0.96 -17.95
C CYS A 579 -6.53 -2.32 -17.73
N ARG A 580 -7.49 -2.42 -16.81
CA ARG A 580 -8.24 -3.65 -16.51
C ARG A 580 -8.99 -4.17 -17.72
N GLN A 581 -9.68 -3.31 -18.47
CA GLN A 581 -10.40 -3.71 -19.67
C GLN A 581 -9.47 -4.30 -20.72
N LYS A 582 -8.31 -3.66 -20.95
CA LYS A 582 -7.31 -4.16 -21.90
C LYS A 582 -6.64 -5.45 -21.41
N TYR A 583 -6.30 -5.53 -20.13
CA TYR A 583 -5.72 -6.72 -19.52
C TYR A 583 -6.64 -7.94 -19.62
N LYS A 584 -7.95 -7.78 -19.35
CA LYS A 584 -8.95 -8.86 -19.51
C LYS A 584 -8.99 -9.40 -20.94
N VAL A 585 -8.79 -8.57 -21.95
CA VAL A 585 -8.71 -9.01 -23.35
C VAL A 585 -7.46 -9.85 -23.58
N VAL A 586 -6.31 -9.43 -23.03
CA VAL A 586 -5.05 -10.17 -23.11
C VAL A 586 -5.16 -11.52 -22.39
N GLU A 587 -5.69 -11.57 -21.16
CA GLU A 587 -5.88 -12.84 -20.42
C GLU A 587 -6.81 -13.80 -21.18
N LYS A 588 -7.93 -13.32 -21.72
CA LYS A 588 -8.83 -14.17 -22.52
C LYS A 588 -8.15 -14.71 -23.78
N THR A 589 -7.33 -13.88 -24.43
CA THR A 589 -6.58 -14.27 -25.62
C THR A 589 -5.54 -15.32 -25.26
N GLN A 590 -4.78 -15.12 -24.18
CA GLN A 590 -3.80 -16.09 -23.69
C GLN A 590 -4.45 -17.41 -23.30
N ALA A 591 -5.55 -17.38 -22.55
CA ALA A 591 -6.29 -18.59 -22.18
C ALA A 591 -6.82 -19.35 -23.41
N THR A 592 -7.20 -18.63 -24.47
CA THR A 592 -7.62 -19.25 -25.74
C THR A 592 -6.44 -19.91 -26.46
N ILE A 593 -5.27 -19.26 -26.48
CA ILE A 593 -4.03 -19.80 -27.04
C ILE A 593 -3.60 -21.05 -26.26
N ASP A 594 -3.63 -20.99 -24.93
CA ASP A 594 -3.26 -22.11 -24.06
C ASP A 594 -4.22 -23.29 -24.26
N ALA A 595 -5.53 -23.02 -24.32
CA ALA A 595 -6.54 -24.05 -24.60
C ALA A 595 -6.36 -24.68 -26.00
N ALA A 596 -6.02 -23.88 -27.02
CA ALA A 596 -5.73 -24.39 -28.36
C ALA A 596 -4.44 -25.24 -28.37
N THR A 597 -3.41 -24.81 -27.65
CA THR A 597 -2.15 -25.54 -27.49
C THR A 597 -2.40 -26.89 -26.80
N ILE A 598 -3.14 -26.89 -25.69
CA ILE A 598 -3.51 -28.11 -24.95
C ILE A 598 -4.34 -29.06 -25.81
N LYS A 599 -5.26 -28.54 -26.64
CA LYS A 599 -6.04 -29.38 -27.58
C LYS A 599 -5.22 -29.93 -28.74
N GLY A 600 -4.18 -29.22 -29.19
CA GLY A 600 -3.26 -29.68 -30.23
C GLY A 600 -2.29 -30.79 -29.75
N ILE A 601 -2.01 -30.86 -28.45
CA ILE A 601 -1.12 -31.88 -27.87
C ILE A 601 -1.66 -33.32 -28.09
N PRO A 602 -2.94 -33.67 -27.79
CA PRO A 602 -3.52 -34.96 -28.12
C PRO A 602 -3.45 -35.30 -29.62
N SER A 603 -3.74 -34.34 -30.50
CA SER A 603 -3.70 -34.56 -31.96
C SER A 603 -2.29 -34.88 -32.46
N ASN A 604 -1.26 -34.26 -31.88
CA ASN A 604 0.13 -34.58 -32.18
C ASN A 604 0.55 -35.93 -31.59
N ILE A 605 0.09 -36.28 -30.38
CA ILE A 605 0.35 -37.59 -29.76
C ILE A 605 -0.28 -38.73 -30.58
N ASP A 606 -1.48 -38.54 -31.12
CA ASP A 606 -2.12 -39.54 -31.98
C ASP A 606 -1.40 -39.65 -33.34
N LEU A 607 -0.90 -38.54 -33.89
CA LEU A 607 0.02 -38.56 -35.04
C LEU A 607 1.30 -39.36 -34.74
N PHE A 608 1.94 -39.14 -33.58
CA PHE A 608 3.13 -39.90 -33.15
C PHE A 608 2.85 -41.38 -32.93
N LYS A 609 1.66 -41.76 -32.44
CA LYS A 609 1.25 -43.17 -32.35
C LYS A 609 1.11 -43.78 -33.74
N VAL A 610 0.51 -43.07 -34.70
CA VAL A 610 0.35 -43.57 -36.08
C VAL A 610 1.70 -43.76 -36.78
N THR A 611 2.69 -42.88 -36.55
CA THR A 611 4.05 -43.07 -37.11
C THR A 611 4.85 -44.19 -36.44
N LEU A 612 4.61 -44.47 -35.16
CA LEU A 612 5.25 -45.60 -34.44
C LEU A 612 4.69 -46.98 -34.84
N PHE A 613 3.47 -47.04 -35.39
CA PHE A 613 2.87 -48.27 -35.93
C PHE A 613 3.19 -48.52 -37.42
N LEU A 614 3.98 -47.64 -38.06
CA LEU A 614 4.40 -47.75 -39.46
C LEU A 614 5.89 -48.13 -39.63
N HIS A 615 6.52 -48.70 -38.59
CA HIS A 615 7.84 -49.33 -38.69
C HIS A 615 7.81 -50.80 -38.28
#